data_AF-A0A6N6S087-F1
#
_entry.id   AF-A0A6N6S087-F1
#
_cell.length_a   1.000
_cell.length_b   1.000
_cell.length_c   1.000
_cell.angle_alpha   90.00
_cell.angle_beta   90.00
_cell.angle_gamma   90.00
#
_symmetry.space_group_name_H-M   'P 1'
#
loop_
_entity.id
_entity.type
_entity.pdbx_description
1 polymer ?
#
loop_
_entity_poly.entity_id
_entity_poly.type
_entity_poly.pdbx_seq_one_letter_code
_entity_poly.pdbx_strand_id
1 'polypeptide(L)'
;MYGKHHLDNGIPLVIETVENVRSVTLGIWVRVGSRYEPPEKNGISHFLEHMFFKGTKRRSAKDIAIEIDSIGGDLNAFTSREGTTFYVKVLDEHIERGIDLLIDLFLHSTFPEDDLEKEKRIIREEIKMVEDTPDDYIHDLFYQAIWGNEGLGQSILGRRDTIKAFGRDDLVEHIRRYYGTRDTVIACAGNFRPDRLIDALNGTLGSLRRGSEPKKGRKPEFQPSRNVHGKDLSEAHICIGVEGIPLASPDRYALYLLNAILGAGVSSRLFQEIRETRGLAYSIYSFLASYADAGLWAVYAGTSKKRVVEVAGLVVREMLSLRETVTETELQRAKDQMKGNLIMGLESTNNR
;
A
#
# COMPACT_ATOMS: atom_id res chain seq x y z
N MET A 1 -8.32 23.53 1.78
CA MET A 1 -9.48 22.78 2.31
C MET A 1 -9.99 21.94 1.16
N TYR A 2 -10.12 20.62 1.35
CA TYR A 2 -10.55 19.72 0.27
C TYR A 2 -12.06 19.82 0.02
N GLY A 3 -12.48 19.70 -1.24
CA GLY A 3 -13.86 19.56 -1.66
C GLY A 3 -14.27 18.08 -1.67
N LYS A 4 -15.51 17.79 -1.26
CA LYS A 4 -16.11 16.45 -1.33
C LYS A 4 -17.36 16.53 -2.21
N HIS A 5 -17.34 15.78 -3.30
CA HIS A 5 -18.39 15.72 -4.31
C HIS A 5 -18.80 14.26 -4.54
N HIS A 6 -19.87 14.07 -5.29
CA HIS A 6 -20.22 12.78 -5.86
C HIS A 6 -20.41 12.96 -7.36
N LEU A 7 -19.89 12.03 -8.13
CA LEU A 7 -20.23 11.92 -9.56
C LEU A 7 -21.68 11.48 -9.71
N ASP A 8 -22.25 11.64 -10.91
CA ASP A 8 -23.66 11.34 -11.20
C ASP A 8 -24.02 9.85 -10.98
N ASN A 9 -23.03 8.97 -11.08
CA ASN A 9 -23.14 7.54 -10.81
C ASN A 9 -22.91 7.16 -9.32
N GLY A 10 -22.66 8.15 -8.46
CA GLY A 10 -22.52 8.00 -7.01
C GLY A 10 -21.10 7.77 -6.51
N ILE A 11 -20.07 7.75 -7.38
CA ILE A 11 -18.68 7.61 -6.94
C ILE A 11 -18.29 8.84 -6.11
N PRO A 12 -17.75 8.67 -4.88
CA PRO A 12 -17.20 9.78 -4.11
C PRO A 12 -15.97 10.36 -4.81
N LEU A 13 -15.94 11.69 -4.92
CA LEU A 13 -14.83 12.46 -5.47
C LEU A 13 -14.30 13.41 -4.40
N VAL A 14 -13.01 13.30 -4.09
CA VAL A 14 -12.29 14.21 -3.19
C VAL A 14 -11.33 15.04 -4.02
N ILE A 15 -11.41 16.36 -3.92
CA ILE A 15 -10.57 17.27 -4.70
C ILE A 15 -9.85 18.29 -3.82
N GLU A 16 -8.60 18.61 -4.16
CA GLU A 16 -7.86 19.72 -3.57
C GLU A 16 -7.17 20.54 -4.67
N THR A 17 -7.66 21.76 -4.90
CA THR A 17 -7.01 22.69 -5.82
C THR A 17 -5.82 23.35 -5.14
N VAL A 18 -4.67 23.33 -5.82
CA VAL A 18 -3.41 23.91 -5.36
C VAL A 18 -2.90 24.83 -6.47
N GLU A 19 -3.20 26.12 -6.39
CA GLU A 19 -2.96 27.09 -7.47
C GLU A 19 -1.46 27.35 -7.75
N ASN A 20 -0.59 27.11 -6.76
CA ASN A 20 0.84 27.43 -6.85
C ASN A 20 1.69 26.31 -7.47
N VAL A 21 1.09 25.20 -7.91
CA VAL A 21 1.79 24.11 -8.61
C VAL A 21 1.40 24.09 -10.08
N ARG A 22 2.20 23.45 -10.92
CA ARG A 22 1.90 23.25 -12.37
C ARG A 22 1.54 21.82 -12.73
N SER A 23 1.31 20.98 -11.72
CA SER A 23 1.02 19.56 -11.87
C SER A 23 -0.31 19.20 -11.24
N VAL A 24 -0.89 18.10 -11.72
CA VAL A 24 -2.12 17.50 -11.20
C VAL A 24 -1.89 16.01 -11.05
N THR A 25 -2.33 15.46 -9.92
CA THR A 25 -2.40 14.03 -9.66
C THR A 25 -3.86 13.63 -9.54
N LEU A 26 -4.28 12.62 -10.30
CA LEU A 26 -5.61 11.99 -10.22
C LEU A 26 -5.43 10.51 -9.91
N GLY A 27 -6.13 10.01 -8.91
CA GLY A 27 -6.10 8.60 -8.50
C GLY A 27 -7.49 7.99 -8.39
N ILE A 28 -7.62 6.75 -8.84
CA ILE A 28 -8.77 5.86 -8.63
C ILE A 28 -8.38 4.85 -7.56
N TRP A 29 -9.06 4.90 -6.42
CA TRP A 29 -8.83 4.06 -5.26
C TRP A 29 -9.94 3.02 -5.18
N VAL A 30 -9.60 1.73 -5.30
CA VAL A 30 -10.55 0.63 -5.17
C VAL A 30 -10.30 -0.10 -3.85
N ARG A 31 -11.35 -0.31 -3.06
CA ARG A 31 -11.32 -1.04 -1.78
C ARG A 31 -11.27 -2.55 -2.02
N VAL A 32 -10.18 -2.99 -2.63
CA VAL A 32 -9.83 -4.40 -2.85
C VAL A 32 -8.32 -4.54 -2.85
N GLY A 33 -7.82 -5.64 -2.32
CA GLY A 33 -6.41 -5.98 -2.16
C GLY A 33 -6.32 -7.41 -1.66
N SER A 34 -5.12 -7.87 -1.30
CA SER A 34 -4.89 -9.29 -1.00
C SER A 34 -5.73 -9.85 0.16
N ARG A 35 -6.20 -8.99 1.06
CA ARG A 35 -7.10 -9.36 2.16
C ARG A 35 -8.44 -9.93 1.67
N TYR A 36 -8.94 -9.45 0.53
CA TYR A 36 -10.27 -9.80 0.03
C TYR A 36 -10.26 -10.95 -0.98
N GLU A 37 -9.10 -11.55 -1.18
CA GLU A 37 -8.92 -12.69 -2.07
C GLU A 37 -9.24 -13.98 -1.33
N PRO A 38 -10.01 -14.90 -1.93
CA PRO A 38 -10.08 -16.24 -1.40
C PRO A 38 -8.72 -16.95 -1.59
N PRO A 39 -8.33 -17.90 -0.72
CA PRO A 39 -6.99 -18.50 -0.73
C PRO A 39 -6.57 -19.14 -2.06
N GLU A 40 -7.53 -19.69 -2.82
CA GLU A 40 -7.33 -20.26 -4.15
C GLU A 40 -7.13 -19.22 -5.24
N LYS A 41 -7.42 -17.94 -4.97
CA LYS A 41 -7.17 -16.80 -5.86
C LYS A 41 -6.19 -15.78 -5.28
N ASN A 42 -5.35 -16.16 -4.33
CA ASN A 42 -4.39 -15.24 -3.75
C ASN A 42 -3.39 -14.71 -4.81
N GLY A 43 -3.18 -13.40 -4.84
CA GLY A 43 -2.36 -12.66 -5.79
C GLY A 43 -3.13 -12.08 -6.97
N ILE A 44 -4.45 -12.29 -7.06
CA ILE A 44 -5.25 -11.85 -8.21
C ILE A 44 -5.36 -10.33 -8.32
N SER A 45 -5.41 -9.60 -7.20
CA SER A 45 -5.45 -8.13 -7.20
C SER A 45 -4.15 -7.55 -7.75
N HIS A 46 -3.00 -8.09 -7.32
CA HIS A 46 -1.68 -7.72 -7.83
C HIS A 46 -1.48 -8.15 -9.29
N PHE A 47 -1.91 -9.35 -9.66
CA PHE A 47 -1.85 -9.80 -11.05
C PHE A 47 -2.69 -8.90 -11.97
N LEU A 48 -3.89 -8.53 -11.51
CA LEU A 48 -4.77 -7.65 -12.25
C LEU A 48 -4.15 -6.25 -12.42
N GLU A 49 -3.49 -5.71 -11.39
CA GLU A 49 -2.72 -4.47 -11.46
C GLU A 49 -1.74 -4.47 -12.64
N HIS A 50 -0.91 -5.51 -12.77
CA HIS A 50 0.00 -5.66 -13.92
C HIS A 50 -0.74 -5.68 -15.26
N MET A 51 -1.84 -6.44 -15.30
CA MET A 51 -2.60 -6.68 -16.53
C MET A 51 -3.33 -5.44 -17.04
N PHE A 52 -3.66 -4.48 -16.18
CA PHE A 52 -4.24 -3.19 -16.58
C PHE A 52 -3.32 -2.40 -17.53
N PHE A 53 -2.00 -2.57 -17.46
CA PHE A 53 -1.04 -1.88 -18.33
C PHE A 53 -0.76 -2.61 -19.65
N LYS A 54 -1.38 -3.78 -19.89
CA LYS A 54 -1.06 -4.62 -21.07
C LYS A 54 -1.89 -4.30 -22.31
N GLY A 55 -2.86 -3.40 -22.19
CA GLY A 55 -3.55 -2.82 -23.34
C GLY A 55 -5.06 -2.72 -23.17
N THR A 56 -5.61 -1.69 -23.80
CA THR A 56 -7.03 -1.39 -23.86
C THR A 56 -7.58 -1.69 -25.24
N LYS A 57 -8.87 -1.44 -25.46
CA LYS A 57 -9.48 -1.50 -26.80
C LYS A 57 -8.90 -0.45 -27.75
N ARG A 58 -8.34 0.65 -27.23
CA ARG A 58 -7.86 1.80 -28.02
C ARG A 58 -6.34 1.87 -28.10
N ARG A 59 -5.62 1.27 -27.14
CA ARG A 59 -4.18 1.45 -26.95
C ARG A 59 -3.50 0.13 -26.64
N SER A 60 -2.42 -0.18 -27.35
CA SER A 60 -1.51 -1.25 -26.92
C SER A 60 -0.72 -0.84 -25.69
N ALA A 61 -0.08 -1.78 -25.00
CA ALA A 61 0.86 -1.49 -23.91
C ALA A 61 1.94 -0.46 -24.31
N LYS A 62 2.43 -0.56 -25.56
CA LYS A 62 3.42 0.37 -26.12
C LYS A 62 2.84 1.77 -26.32
N ASP A 63 1.60 1.87 -26.79
CA ASP A 63 0.95 3.17 -26.99
C ASP A 63 0.71 3.87 -25.65
N ILE A 64 0.29 3.13 -24.61
CA ILE A 64 0.13 3.65 -23.24
C ILE A 64 1.45 4.25 -22.75
N ALA A 65 2.56 3.49 -22.86
CA ALA A 65 3.88 3.94 -22.43
C ALA A 65 4.37 5.18 -23.20
N ILE A 66 4.26 5.17 -24.54
CA ILE A 66 4.67 6.32 -25.36
C ILE A 66 3.82 7.55 -25.05
N GLU A 67 2.50 7.39 -24.86
CA GLU A 67 1.60 8.50 -24.63
C GLU A 67 1.92 9.20 -23.30
N ILE A 68 2.12 8.45 -22.21
CA ILE A 68 2.45 9.04 -20.90
C ILE A 68 3.84 9.69 -20.91
N ASP A 69 4.84 9.04 -21.51
CA ASP A 69 6.20 9.59 -21.63
C ASP A 69 6.21 10.88 -22.47
N SER A 70 5.40 10.94 -23.54
CA SER A 70 5.32 12.11 -24.43
C SER A 70 4.79 13.37 -23.74
N ILE A 71 4.11 13.23 -22.62
CA ILE A 71 3.58 14.34 -21.81
C ILE A 71 4.35 14.52 -20.49
N GLY A 72 5.47 13.81 -20.32
CA GLY A 72 6.27 13.83 -19.09
C GLY A 72 5.48 13.39 -17.85
N GLY A 73 4.46 12.55 -18.04
CA GLY A 73 3.60 12.11 -16.95
C GLY A 73 4.15 10.88 -16.24
N ASP A 74 3.55 10.58 -15.09
CA ASP A 74 3.74 9.34 -14.33
C ASP A 74 2.38 8.65 -14.21
N LEU A 75 2.23 7.49 -14.85
CA LEU A 75 1.05 6.64 -14.77
C LEU A 75 1.47 5.35 -14.08
N ASN A 76 0.88 5.08 -12.92
CA ASN A 76 1.31 3.95 -12.11
C ASN A 76 0.13 3.36 -11.32
N ALA A 77 0.38 2.22 -10.71
CA ALA A 77 -0.54 1.56 -9.81
C ALA A 77 0.21 0.90 -8.66
N PHE A 78 -0.52 0.57 -7.61
CA PHE A 78 -0.01 -0.30 -6.56
C PHE A 78 -1.15 -1.02 -5.85
N THR A 79 -0.84 -2.19 -5.34
CA THR A 79 -1.75 -3.04 -4.56
C THR A 79 -1.24 -3.18 -3.15
N SER A 80 -2.14 -3.03 -2.19
CA SER A 80 -1.92 -3.27 -0.78
C SER A 80 -2.79 -4.42 -0.28
N ARG A 81 -2.77 -4.69 1.02
CA ARG A 81 -3.69 -5.66 1.62
C ARG A 81 -5.16 -5.22 1.51
N GLU A 82 -5.47 -3.93 1.53
CA GLU A 82 -6.87 -3.45 1.59
C GLU A 82 -7.34 -2.56 0.42
N GLY A 83 -6.43 -2.18 -0.47
CA GLY A 83 -6.74 -1.30 -1.58
C GLY A 83 -5.78 -1.45 -2.75
N THR A 84 -6.30 -1.19 -3.95
CA THR A 84 -5.56 -1.10 -5.21
C THR A 84 -5.83 0.27 -5.78
N THR A 85 -4.76 0.96 -6.16
CA THR A 85 -4.83 2.34 -6.65
C THR A 85 -4.22 2.42 -8.03
N PHE A 86 -4.89 3.14 -8.93
CA PHE A 86 -4.36 3.53 -10.24
C PHE A 86 -4.32 5.04 -10.27
N TYR A 87 -3.18 5.63 -10.63
CA TYR A 87 -3.08 7.08 -10.64
C TYR A 87 -2.27 7.57 -11.83
N VAL A 88 -2.53 8.83 -12.19
CA VAL A 88 -1.78 9.57 -13.19
C VAL A 88 -1.37 10.92 -12.60
N LYS A 89 -0.12 11.31 -12.83
CA LYS A 89 0.41 12.63 -12.51
C LYS A 89 0.93 13.27 -13.79
N VAL A 90 0.46 14.46 -14.11
CA VAL A 90 0.81 15.19 -15.34
C VAL A 90 0.93 16.69 -15.05
N LEU A 91 1.45 17.43 -16.02
CA LEU A 91 1.31 18.88 -16.05
C LEU A 91 -0.16 19.28 -16.21
N ASP A 92 -0.54 20.42 -15.65
CA ASP A 92 -1.92 20.92 -15.67
C ASP A 92 -2.52 21.04 -17.07
N GLU A 93 -1.72 21.44 -18.06
CA GLU A 93 -2.10 21.51 -19.47
C GLU A 93 -2.40 20.15 -20.12
N HIS A 94 -2.03 19.05 -19.48
CA HIS A 94 -2.22 17.68 -19.96
C HIS A 94 -3.25 16.88 -19.16
N ILE A 95 -3.98 17.51 -18.23
CA ILE A 95 -4.95 16.83 -17.36
C ILE A 95 -6.00 16.03 -18.15
N GLU A 96 -6.53 16.59 -19.25
CA GLU A 96 -7.56 15.92 -20.06
C GLU A 96 -7.02 14.63 -20.70
N ARG A 97 -5.76 14.65 -21.17
CA ARG A 97 -5.08 13.46 -21.71
C ARG A 97 -4.78 12.44 -20.61
N GLY A 98 -4.32 12.90 -19.45
CA GLY A 98 -4.09 12.04 -18.29
C GLY A 98 -5.36 11.33 -17.83
N ILE A 99 -6.49 12.04 -17.76
CA ILE A 99 -7.81 11.47 -17.46
C ILE A 99 -8.18 10.42 -18.51
N ASP A 100 -8.14 10.75 -19.80
CA ASP A 100 -8.51 9.78 -20.86
C ASP A 100 -7.67 8.50 -20.78
N LEU A 101 -6.36 8.62 -20.54
CA LEU A 101 -5.47 7.48 -20.41
C LEU A 101 -5.80 6.61 -19.18
N LEU A 102 -5.96 7.23 -18.02
CA LEU A 102 -6.28 6.51 -16.78
C LEU A 102 -7.65 5.84 -16.84
N ILE A 103 -8.66 6.51 -17.39
CA ILE A 103 -10.01 5.93 -17.49
C ILE A 103 -10.08 4.83 -18.55
N ASP A 104 -9.40 4.99 -19.69
CA ASP A 104 -9.32 3.93 -20.72
C ASP A 104 -8.65 2.67 -20.16
N LEU A 105 -7.55 2.84 -19.40
CA LEU A 105 -6.91 1.75 -18.67
C LEU A 105 -7.91 1.08 -17.72
N PHE A 106 -8.56 1.86 -16.85
CA PHE A 106 -9.45 1.33 -15.81
C PHE A 106 -10.72 0.65 -16.34
N LEU A 107 -11.33 1.17 -17.41
CA LEU A 107 -12.62 0.68 -17.93
C LEU A 107 -12.51 -0.26 -19.14
N HIS A 108 -11.44 -0.15 -19.93
CA HIS A 108 -11.39 -0.72 -21.27
C HIS A 108 -10.18 -1.62 -21.52
N SER A 109 -9.47 -2.03 -20.45
CA SER A 109 -8.46 -3.07 -20.52
C SER A 109 -9.00 -4.39 -21.08
N THR A 110 -8.24 -5.03 -21.97
CA THR A 110 -8.67 -6.21 -22.74
C THR A 110 -8.16 -7.53 -22.19
N PHE A 111 -7.08 -7.47 -21.41
CA PHE A 111 -6.35 -8.60 -20.83
C PHE A 111 -5.94 -9.65 -21.88
N PRO A 112 -4.99 -9.33 -22.77
CA PRO A 112 -4.57 -10.24 -23.84
C PRO A 112 -3.94 -11.53 -23.28
N GLU A 113 -4.31 -12.68 -23.86
CA GLU A 113 -3.84 -13.99 -23.39
C GLU A 113 -2.31 -14.13 -23.47
N ASP A 114 -1.70 -13.62 -24.54
CA ASP A 114 -0.24 -13.66 -24.73
C ASP A 114 0.50 -12.87 -23.64
N ASP A 115 -0.08 -11.76 -23.17
CA ASP A 115 0.50 -10.96 -22.10
C ASP A 115 0.22 -11.56 -20.73
N LEU A 116 -0.92 -12.23 -20.55
CA LEU A 116 -1.23 -12.99 -19.33
C LEU A 116 -0.16 -14.07 -19.06
N GLU A 117 0.25 -14.83 -20.08
CA GLU A 117 1.31 -15.84 -19.93
C GLU A 117 2.72 -15.23 -19.74
N LYS A 118 2.96 -14.01 -20.21
CA LYS A 118 4.18 -13.26 -19.88
C LYS A 118 4.17 -12.79 -18.44
N GLU A 119 3.09 -12.17 -17.98
CA GLU A 119 2.97 -11.64 -16.62
C GLU A 119 3.03 -12.75 -15.56
N LYS A 120 2.47 -13.93 -15.83
CA LYS A 120 2.66 -15.12 -14.97
C LYS A 120 4.13 -15.43 -14.70
N ARG A 121 5.00 -15.26 -15.70
CA ARG A 121 6.43 -15.52 -15.55
C ARG A 121 7.09 -14.39 -14.76
N ILE A 122 6.76 -13.14 -15.07
CA ILE A 122 7.32 -11.94 -14.42
C ILE A 122 6.99 -11.95 -12.92
N ILE A 123 5.72 -12.13 -12.55
CA ILE A 123 5.27 -12.12 -11.16
C ILE A 123 5.87 -13.29 -10.37
N ARG A 124 6.11 -14.45 -11.00
CA ARG A 124 6.79 -15.58 -10.33
C ARG A 124 8.26 -15.29 -10.02
N GLU A 125 8.94 -14.54 -10.89
CA GLU A 125 10.28 -14.04 -10.60
C GLU A 125 10.24 -12.95 -9.54
N GLU A 126 9.23 -12.09 -9.52
CA GLU A 126 9.04 -11.10 -8.45
C GLU A 126 8.84 -11.73 -7.07
N ILE A 127 7.98 -12.75 -6.96
CA ILE A 127 7.85 -13.56 -5.74
C ILE A 127 9.21 -14.11 -5.31
N LYS A 128 10.01 -14.61 -6.27
CA LYS A 128 11.35 -15.11 -5.98
C LYS A 128 12.29 -13.99 -5.50
N MET A 129 12.26 -12.83 -6.13
CA MET A 129 13.07 -11.67 -5.74
C MET A 129 12.74 -11.26 -4.30
N VAL A 130 11.46 -11.17 -3.93
CA VAL A 130 11.07 -10.87 -2.55
C VAL A 130 11.52 -11.97 -1.60
N GLU A 131 11.28 -13.24 -1.92
CA GLU A 131 11.76 -14.37 -1.09
C GLU A 131 13.28 -14.32 -0.87
N ASP A 132 14.06 -13.83 -1.85
CA ASP A 132 15.51 -13.66 -1.82
C ASP A 132 16.00 -12.34 -1.20
N THR A 133 15.09 -11.44 -0.79
CA THR A 133 15.34 -10.22 -0.03
C THR A 133 14.83 -10.39 1.41
N PRO A 134 15.66 -10.87 2.36
CA PRO A 134 15.18 -11.33 3.66
C PRO A 134 14.60 -10.23 4.54
N ASP A 135 15.08 -9.00 4.40
CA ASP A 135 14.59 -7.82 5.12
C ASP A 135 13.19 -7.38 4.68
N ASP A 136 12.77 -7.75 3.47
CA ASP A 136 11.39 -7.60 2.99
C ASP A 136 10.55 -8.84 3.31
N TYR A 137 11.06 -10.04 3.00
CA TYR A 137 10.33 -11.29 3.14
C TYR A 137 9.92 -11.61 4.58
N ILE A 138 10.73 -11.20 5.57
CA ILE A 138 10.41 -11.40 6.99
C ILE A 138 9.08 -10.76 7.38
N HIS A 139 8.66 -9.66 6.72
CA HIS A 139 7.37 -9.02 7.00
C HIS A 139 6.21 -9.89 6.53
N ASP A 140 6.29 -10.48 5.33
CA ASP A 140 5.28 -11.40 4.84
C ASP A 140 5.16 -12.65 5.71
N LEU A 141 6.31 -13.22 6.12
CA LEU A 141 6.35 -14.31 7.10
C LEU A 141 5.73 -13.90 8.43
N PHE A 142 5.98 -12.67 8.88
CA PHE A 142 5.44 -12.15 10.14
C PHE A 142 3.93 -11.96 10.08
N TYR A 143 3.41 -11.37 8.99
CA TYR A 143 1.96 -11.25 8.75
C TYR A 143 1.27 -12.61 8.69
N GLN A 144 1.85 -13.58 7.99
CA GLN A 144 1.33 -14.94 7.93
C GLN A 144 1.37 -15.63 9.31
N ALA A 145 2.41 -15.39 10.10
CA ALA A 145 2.56 -15.95 11.44
C ALA A 145 1.51 -15.45 12.45
N ILE A 146 1.07 -14.19 12.32
CA ILE A 146 0.13 -13.57 13.27
C ILE A 146 -1.33 -13.60 12.79
N TRP A 147 -1.59 -13.65 11.48
CA TRP A 147 -2.95 -13.62 10.91
C TRP A 147 -3.31 -14.85 10.05
N GLY A 148 -2.40 -15.82 9.94
CA GLY A 148 -2.64 -17.08 9.23
C GLY A 148 -2.52 -16.97 7.71
N ASN A 149 -3.12 -17.91 6.99
CA ASN A 149 -2.99 -18.05 5.53
C ASN A 149 -4.15 -17.41 4.74
N GLU A 150 -5.02 -16.66 5.41
CA GLU A 150 -6.19 -16.02 4.80
C GLU A 150 -6.25 -14.54 5.20
N GLY A 151 -7.00 -13.73 4.46
CA GLY A 151 -7.19 -12.33 4.81
C GLY A 151 -5.88 -11.55 4.87
N LEU A 152 -5.64 -10.85 5.98
CA LEU A 152 -4.45 -9.99 6.13
C LEU A 152 -3.12 -10.74 6.15
N GLY A 153 -3.12 -12.03 6.48
CA GLY A 153 -1.90 -12.84 6.49
C GLY A 153 -1.42 -13.26 5.10
N GLN A 154 -2.25 -13.08 4.06
CA GLN A 154 -1.88 -13.40 2.69
C GLN A 154 -0.85 -12.41 2.12
N SER A 155 0.11 -12.94 1.37
CA SER A 155 1.04 -12.11 0.59
C SER A 155 0.28 -11.37 -0.50
N ILE A 156 0.72 -10.15 -0.79
CA ILE A 156 0.17 -9.32 -1.87
C ILE A 156 0.47 -9.95 -3.23
N LEU A 157 1.67 -10.50 -3.40
CA LEU A 157 2.14 -11.09 -4.66
C LEU A 157 1.45 -12.42 -4.99
N GLY A 158 0.78 -13.04 -4.01
CA GLY A 158 0.19 -14.35 -4.14
C GLY A 158 1.18 -15.49 -3.96
N ARG A 159 0.81 -16.67 -4.47
CA ARG A 159 1.67 -17.86 -4.45
C ARG A 159 1.94 -18.35 -5.86
N ARG A 160 3.10 -18.99 -6.07
CA ARG A 160 3.50 -19.47 -7.41
C ARG A 160 2.47 -20.41 -8.06
N ASP A 161 1.78 -21.21 -7.26
CA ASP A 161 0.68 -22.10 -7.67
C ASP A 161 -0.57 -21.33 -8.13
N THR A 162 -1.01 -20.33 -7.36
CA THR A 162 -2.19 -19.52 -7.73
C THR A 162 -1.92 -18.66 -8.95
N ILE A 163 -0.75 -18.01 -9.03
CA ILE A 163 -0.34 -17.21 -10.20
C ILE A 163 -0.35 -18.06 -11.46
N LYS A 164 0.18 -19.29 -11.40
CA LYS A 164 0.20 -20.19 -12.56
C LYS A 164 -1.20 -20.56 -13.03
N ALA A 165 -2.17 -20.63 -12.12
CA ALA A 165 -3.52 -21.09 -12.39
C ALA A 165 -4.47 -19.99 -12.93
N PHE A 166 -4.10 -18.71 -12.83
CA PHE A 166 -4.98 -17.63 -13.27
C PHE A 166 -5.31 -17.67 -14.76
N GLY A 167 -6.59 -17.51 -15.08
CA GLY A 167 -7.06 -17.27 -16.44
C GLY A 167 -7.67 -15.88 -16.59
N ARG A 168 -7.91 -15.45 -17.82
CA ARG A 168 -8.57 -14.18 -18.11
C ARG A 168 -9.93 -14.03 -17.42
N ASP A 169 -10.71 -15.11 -17.37
CA ASP A 169 -12.03 -15.10 -16.75
C ASP A 169 -11.97 -14.84 -15.24
N ASP A 170 -10.89 -15.26 -14.57
CA ASP A 170 -10.69 -14.96 -13.15
C ASP A 170 -10.53 -13.45 -12.92
N LEU A 171 -9.75 -12.79 -13.79
CA LEU A 171 -9.54 -11.34 -13.73
C LEU A 171 -10.84 -10.58 -13.96
N VAL A 172 -11.60 -11.00 -14.98
CA VAL A 172 -12.90 -10.40 -15.30
C VAL A 172 -13.90 -10.62 -14.16
N GLU A 173 -13.91 -11.79 -13.53
CA GLU A 173 -14.75 -12.05 -12.35
C GLU A 173 -14.34 -11.15 -11.18
N HIS A 174 -13.05 -10.98 -10.93
CA HIS A 174 -12.53 -10.11 -9.87
C HIS A 174 -12.94 -8.65 -10.07
N ILE A 175 -12.80 -8.12 -11.29
CA ILE A 175 -13.28 -6.79 -11.69
C ILE A 175 -14.79 -6.68 -11.48
N ARG A 176 -15.54 -7.70 -11.93
CA ARG A 176 -17.00 -7.73 -11.77
C ARG A 176 -17.41 -7.68 -10.30
N ARG A 177 -16.62 -8.26 -9.41
CA ARG A 177 -16.94 -8.29 -7.97
C ARG A 177 -16.60 -6.97 -7.28
N TYR A 178 -15.44 -6.40 -7.55
CA TYR A 178 -14.89 -5.32 -6.72
C TYR A 178 -14.85 -3.94 -7.38
N TYR A 179 -14.69 -3.88 -8.70
CA TYR A 179 -14.46 -2.62 -9.43
C TYR A 179 -15.79 -2.02 -9.88
N GLY A 180 -16.52 -1.45 -8.92
CA GLY A 180 -17.78 -0.78 -9.15
C GLY A 180 -17.99 0.37 -8.17
N THR A 181 -19.03 1.17 -8.41
CA THR A 181 -19.14 2.51 -7.80
C THR A 181 -19.13 2.56 -6.27
N ARG A 182 -19.50 1.46 -5.58
CA ARG A 182 -19.57 1.38 -4.10
C ARG A 182 -18.20 1.22 -3.42
N ASP A 183 -17.25 0.62 -4.10
CA ASP A 183 -15.91 0.32 -3.57
C ASP A 183 -14.83 1.18 -4.24
N THR A 184 -15.22 2.17 -5.05
CA THR A 184 -14.31 3.09 -5.73
C THR A 184 -14.44 4.51 -5.18
N VAL A 185 -13.31 5.19 -4.97
CA VAL A 185 -13.21 6.61 -4.64
C VAL A 185 -12.22 7.25 -5.62
N ILE A 186 -12.50 8.48 -6.04
CA ILE A 186 -11.58 9.25 -6.87
C ILE A 186 -11.00 10.38 -6.02
N ALA A 187 -9.68 10.58 -6.11
CA ALA A 187 -8.99 11.69 -5.48
C ALA A 187 -8.22 12.49 -6.53
N CYS A 188 -8.30 13.82 -6.49
CA CYS A 188 -7.54 14.69 -7.40
C CYS A 188 -6.95 15.88 -6.67
N ALA A 189 -5.63 16.09 -6.78
CA ALA A 189 -4.94 17.20 -6.16
C ALA A 189 -3.99 17.91 -7.15
N GLY A 190 -3.96 19.25 -7.13
CA GLY A 190 -3.09 20.05 -7.99
C GLY A 190 -3.78 21.24 -8.66
N ASN A 191 -3.23 21.71 -9.78
CA ASN A 191 -3.74 22.88 -10.49
C ASN A 191 -4.75 22.51 -11.59
N PHE A 192 -6.04 22.60 -11.30
CA PHE A 192 -7.11 22.30 -12.24
C PHE A 192 -8.38 23.11 -11.92
N ARG A 193 -9.32 23.16 -12.87
CA ARG A 193 -10.64 23.75 -12.65
C ARG A 193 -11.63 22.67 -12.19
N PRO A 194 -12.21 22.75 -10.98
CA PRO A 194 -13.11 21.73 -10.43
C PRO A 194 -14.26 21.33 -11.36
N ASP A 195 -14.99 22.30 -11.91
CA ASP A 195 -16.16 22.03 -12.76
C ASP A 195 -15.77 21.22 -14.01
N ARG A 196 -14.65 21.58 -14.66
CA ARG A 196 -14.15 20.84 -15.84
C ARG A 196 -13.73 19.42 -15.51
N LEU A 197 -13.09 19.22 -14.35
CA LEU A 197 -12.72 17.88 -13.90
C LEU A 197 -13.97 17.03 -13.66
N ILE A 198 -14.97 17.57 -12.96
CA ILE A 198 -16.22 16.86 -12.66
C ILE A 198 -16.94 16.48 -13.95
N ASP A 199 -17.07 17.41 -14.90
CA ASP A 199 -17.69 17.15 -16.20
C ASP A 199 -16.94 16.05 -16.98
N ALA A 200 -15.60 16.11 -17.02
CA ALA A 200 -14.78 15.09 -17.68
C ALA A 200 -14.93 13.70 -17.04
N LEU A 201 -14.95 13.63 -15.70
CA LEU A 201 -15.14 12.39 -14.97
C LEU A 201 -16.55 11.83 -15.14
N ASN A 202 -17.59 12.68 -15.11
CA ASN A 202 -18.97 12.25 -15.36
C ASN A 202 -19.13 11.70 -16.79
N GLY A 203 -18.51 12.34 -17.79
CA GLY A 203 -18.55 11.90 -19.19
C GLY A 203 -17.85 10.57 -19.46
N THR A 204 -16.86 10.19 -18.63
CA THR A 204 -16.00 9.01 -18.87
C THR A 204 -16.32 7.86 -17.91
N LEU A 205 -16.36 8.11 -16.60
CA LEU A 205 -16.66 7.12 -15.57
C LEU A 205 -18.15 6.86 -15.36
N GLY A 206 -19.05 7.64 -15.98
CA GLY A 206 -20.49 7.42 -15.90
C GLY A 206 -20.93 6.00 -16.28
N SER A 207 -20.15 5.30 -17.10
CA SER A 207 -20.38 3.91 -17.52
C SER A 207 -19.95 2.84 -16.52
N LEU A 208 -19.25 3.20 -15.43
CA LEU A 208 -18.81 2.25 -14.42
C LEU A 208 -20.02 1.54 -13.81
N ARG A 209 -19.93 0.21 -13.68
CA ARG A 209 -20.99 -0.62 -13.11
C ARG A 209 -21.38 -0.11 -11.72
N ARG A 210 -22.68 0.12 -11.53
CA ARG A 210 -23.21 0.52 -10.22
C ARG A 210 -23.06 -0.60 -9.21
N GLY A 211 -22.54 -0.25 -8.04
CA GLY A 211 -22.37 -1.17 -6.93
C GLY A 211 -21.24 -2.17 -7.12
N SER A 212 -21.00 -2.91 -6.05
CA SER A 212 -19.97 -3.94 -5.93
C SER A 212 -20.51 -5.04 -5.04
N GLU A 213 -19.94 -6.23 -5.20
CA GLU A 213 -20.37 -7.45 -4.50
C GLU A 213 -19.24 -8.02 -3.63
N PRO A 214 -18.53 -7.21 -2.81
CA PRO A 214 -17.48 -7.75 -1.96
C PRO A 214 -18.10 -8.71 -0.94
N LYS A 215 -17.47 -9.88 -0.75
CA LYS A 215 -17.80 -10.73 0.39
C LYS A 215 -17.29 -10.06 1.65
N LYS A 216 -18.12 -9.98 2.68
CA LYS A 216 -17.67 -9.50 4.00
C LYS A 216 -16.66 -10.51 4.55
N GLY A 217 -15.41 -10.07 4.66
CA GLY A 217 -14.36 -10.86 5.32
C GLY A 217 -14.63 -11.03 6.81
N ARG A 218 -13.98 -12.02 7.42
CA ARG A 218 -13.92 -12.13 8.88
C ARG A 218 -12.93 -11.08 9.42
N LYS A 219 -13.20 -10.62 10.64
CA LYS A 219 -12.20 -9.85 11.39
C LYS A 219 -10.98 -10.77 11.59
N PRO A 220 -9.76 -10.33 11.28
CA PRO A 220 -8.57 -11.12 11.51
C PRO A 220 -8.35 -11.28 13.02
N GLU A 221 -7.92 -12.48 13.43
CA GLU A 221 -7.57 -12.76 14.81
C GLU A 221 -6.05 -12.76 14.94
N PHE A 222 -5.51 -11.93 15.84
CA PHE A 222 -4.09 -11.90 16.13
C PHE A 222 -3.70 -13.15 16.93
N GLN A 223 -2.79 -13.95 16.40
CA GLN A 223 -2.30 -15.17 17.06
C GLN A 223 -0.87 -14.94 17.56
N PRO A 224 -0.66 -14.85 18.90
CA PRO A 224 0.68 -14.80 19.46
C PRO A 224 1.46 -16.05 19.06
N SER A 225 2.54 -15.88 18.32
CA SER A 225 3.34 -16.99 17.81
C SER A 225 4.84 -16.65 17.83
N ARG A 226 5.66 -17.70 17.82
CA ARG A 226 7.11 -17.59 17.66
C ARG A 226 7.53 -18.56 16.57
N ASN A 227 7.88 -18.02 15.42
CA ASN A 227 8.30 -18.80 14.26
C ASN A 227 9.77 -18.51 13.94
N VAL A 228 10.46 -19.52 13.42
CA VAL A 228 11.83 -19.41 12.92
C VAL A 228 11.85 -19.98 11.52
N HIS A 229 12.22 -19.16 10.54
CA HIS A 229 12.40 -19.59 9.17
C HIS A 229 13.90 -19.75 8.89
N GLY A 230 14.32 -20.99 8.62
CA GLY A 230 15.72 -21.28 8.30
C GLY A 230 16.05 -20.90 6.86
N LYS A 231 16.96 -19.94 6.67
CA LYS A 231 17.54 -19.59 5.36
C LYS A 231 19.05 -19.36 5.53
N ASP A 232 19.82 -19.71 4.51
CA ASP A 232 21.27 -19.49 4.53
C ASP A 232 21.60 -18.03 4.25
N LEU A 233 21.73 -17.26 5.33
CA LEU A 233 21.96 -15.80 5.32
C LEU A 233 23.20 -15.44 6.14
N SER A 234 23.84 -14.32 5.83
CA SER A 234 24.93 -13.75 6.63
C SER A 234 24.41 -13.18 7.96
N GLU A 235 23.23 -12.57 7.94
CA GLU A 235 22.55 -11.96 9.09
C GLU A 235 21.28 -12.71 9.48
N ALA A 236 20.71 -12.36 10.63
CA ALA A 236 19.42 -12.81 11.11
C ALA A 236 18.46 -11.62 11.12
N HIS A 237 17.27 -11.83 10.55
CA HIS A 237 16.19 -10.84 10.46
C HIS A 237 15.11 -11.19 11.47
N ILE A 238 14.70 -10.21 12.27
CA ILE A 238 13.80 -10.41 13.41
C ILE A 238 12.67 -9.41 13.31
N CYS A 239 11.42 -9.91 13.40
CA CYS A 239 10.24 -9.09 13.67
C CYS A 239 9.67 -9.45 15.04
N ILE A 240 9.45 -8.43 15.89
CA ILE A 240 8.81 -8.56 17.20
C ILE A 240 7.70 -7.53 17.27
N GLY A 241 6.48 -7.95 17.56
CA GLY A 241 5.36 -7.03 17.61
C GLY A 241 4.19 -7.55 18.43
N VAL A 242 3.24 -6.65 18.63
CA VAL A 242 2.00 -6.88 19.37
C VAL A 242 0.82 -6.45 18.51
N GLU A 243 -0.38 -6.89 18.88
CA GLU A 243 -1.60 -6.39 18.27
C GLU A 243 -1.64 -4.86 18.41
N GLY A 244 -1.84 -4.18 17.27
CA GLY A 244 -2.00 -2.74 17.19
C GLY A 244 -3.47 -2.34 17.22
N ILE A 245 -3.77 -1.13 16.73
CA ILE A 245 -5.14 -0.61 16.67
C ILE A 245 -5.60 -0.39 15.23
N PRO A 246 -6.92 -0.52 14.96
CA PRO A 246 -7.51 -0.20 13.66
C PRO A 246 -7.27 1.26 13.26
N LEU A 247 -7.28 1.53 11.95
CA LEU A 247 -7.04 2.86 11.37
C LEU A 247 -8.02 3.92 11.90
N ALA A 248 -9.27 3.53 12.15
CA ALA A 248 -10.31 4.43 12.66
C ALA A 248 -10.24 4.69 14.17
N SER A 249 -9.31 4.05 14.90
CA SER A 249 -9.20 4.20 16.35
C SER A 249 -8.97 5.66 16.76
N PRO A 250 -9.65 6.16 17.81
CA PRO A 250 -9.37 7.49 18.37
C PRO A 250 -7.94 7.61 18.89
N ASP A 251 -7.32 6.49 19.30
CA ASP A 251 -5.97 6.45 19.87
C ASP A 251 -4.86 6.39 18.81
N ARG A 252 -5.18 6.43 17.51
CA ARG A 252 -4.19 6.30 16.42
C ARG A 252 -3.03 7.28 16.53
N TYR A 253 -3.29 8.53 16.91
CA TYR A 253 -2.24 9.54 17.05
C TYR A 253 -1.34 9.26 18.26
N ALA A 254 -1.89 8.72 19.35
CA ALA A 254 -1.09 8.31 20.50
C ALA A 254 -0.13 7.17 20.10
N LEU A 255 -0.63 6.17 19.36
CA LEU A 255 0.21 5.09 18.86
C LEU A 255 1.26 5.57 17.85
N TYR A 256 0.93 6.52 16.98
CA TYR A 256 1.89 7.11 16.05
C TYR A 256 3.03 7.82 16.78
N LEU A 257 2.73 8.55 17.85
CA LEU A 257 3.74 9.20 18.69
C LEU A 257 4.60 8.17 19.43
N LEU A 258 4.01 7.11 19.98
CA LEU A 258 4.77 6.01 20.59
C LEU A 258 5.71 5.35 19.60
N ASN A 259 5.26 5.11 18.37
CA ASN A 259 6.11 4.55 17.32
C ASN A 259 7.27 5.49 16.94
N ALA A 260 7.02 6.80 16.87
CA ALA A 260 8.06 7.79 16.61
C ALA A 260 9.13 7.82 17.70
N ILE A 261 8.72 7.72 18.97
CA ILE A 261 9.65 7.65 20.12
C ILE A 261 10.45 6.33 20.08
N LEU A 262 9.79 5.22 19.79
CA LEU A 262 10.39 3.89 19.85
C LEU A 262 11.44 3.69 18.74
N GLY A 263 11.08 3.89 17.48
CA GLY A 263 11.91 3.42 16.36
C GLY A 263 11.74 4.11 15.00
N ALA A 264 10.94 5.17 14.86
CA ALA A 264 10.65 5.78 13.55
C ALA A 264 11.60 6.93 13.14
N GLY A 265 12.81 6.98 13.67
CA GLY A 265 13.80 8.01 13.32
C GLY A 265 15.14 7.81 14.01
N VAL A 266 16.16 8.55 13.57
CA VAL A 266 17.53 8.40 14.11
C VAL A 266 17.66 8.82 15.58
N SER A 267 16.78 9.68 16.08
CA SER A 267 16.72 10.09 17.48
C SER A 267 15.85 9.18 18.37
N SER A 268 15.31 8.10 17.80
CA SER A 268 14.46 7.14 18.51
C SER A 268 15.27 6.24 19.44
N ARG A 269 14.58 5.66 20.43
CA ARG A 269 15.22 4.84 21.47
C ARG A 269 15.94 3.63 20.90
N LEU A 270 15.30 2.88 20.02
CA LEU A 270 15.89 1.68 19.43
C LEU A 270 17.11 2.03 18.58
N PHE A 271 17.06 3.12 17.81
CA PHE A 271 18.18 3.55 17.00
C PHE A 271 19.37 3.98 17.88
N GLN A 272 19.13 4.78 18.92
CA GLN A 272 20.19 5.24 19.81
C GLN A 272 20.80 4.11 20.65
N GLU A 273 19.97 3.26 21.25
CA GLU A 273 20.43 2.22 22.18
C GLU A 273 21.07 1.03 21.45
N ILE A 274 20.41 0.50 20.42
CA ILE A 274 20.82 -0.78 19.81
C ILE A 274 21.82 -0.54 18.67
N ARG A 275 21.61 0.50 17.85
CA ARG A 275 22.47 0.80 16.71
C ARG A 275 23.63 1.72 17.09
N GLU A 276 23.38 2.93 17.58
CA GLU A 276 24.44 3.91 17.83
C GLU A 276 25.32 3.54 19.04
N THR A 277 24.72 3.21 20.18
CA THR A 277 25.47 2.97 21.42
C THR A 277 26.14 1.60 21.43
N ARG A 278 25.43 0.54 21.01
CA ARG A 278 25.91 -0.84 21.12
C ARG A 278 26.40 -1.46 19.82
N GLY A 279 26.09 -0.88 18.65
CA GLY A 279 26.50 -1.42 17.36
C GLY A 279 25.98 -2.84 17.08
N LEU A 280 24.80 -3.20 17.61
CA LEU A 280 24.28 -4.58 17.55
C LEU A 280 23.47 -4.89 16.28
N ALA A 281 22.89 -3.86 15.65
CA ALA A 281 22.06 -4.02 14.46
C ALA A 281 22.39 -2.91 13.46
N TYR A 282 22.55 -3.26 12.19
CA TYR A 282 22.74 -2.28 11.13
C TYR A 282 21.42 -1.56 10.80
N SER A 283 20.35 -2.33 10.67
CA SER A 283 19.00 -1.82 10.46
C SER A 283 18.11 -2.20 11.64
N ILE A 284 17.47 -1.19 12.23
CA ILE A 284 16.47 -1.36 13.28
C ILE A 284 15.47 -0.22 13.19
N TYR A 285 14.18 -0.55 13.18
CA TYR A 285 13.10 0.44 13.18
C TYR A 285 11.82 -0.17 13.73
N SER A 286 10.90 0.70 14.15
CA SER A 286 9.53 0.30 14.50
C SER A 286 8.54 0.79 13.45
N PHE A 287 7.51 0.00 13.21
CA PHE A 287 6.50 0.27 12.20
C PHE A 287 5.10 -0.07 12.70
N LEU A 288 4.13 0.54 12.03
CA LEU A 288 2.71 0.35 12.27
C LEU A 288 2.06 -0.12 10.99
N ALA A 289 1.16 -1.09 11.11
CA ALA A 289 0.23 -1.44 10.05
C ALA A 289 -1.18 -1.41 10.62
N SER A 290 -1.93 -0.36 10.28
CA SER A 290 -3.31 -0.18 10.72
C SER A 290 -4.26 -0.36 9.54
N TYR A 291 -5.16 -1.33 9.69
CA TYR A 291 -6.17 -1.73 8.72
C TYR A 291 -7.56 -1.29 9.18
N ALA A 292 -8.58 -1.54 8.37
CA ALA A 292 -9.95 -1.11 8.67
C ALA A 292 -10.49 -1.60 10.03
N ASP A 293 -10.13 -2.83 10.45
CA ASP A 293 -10.64 -3.49 11.66
C ASP A 293 -9.55 -4.21 12.49
N ALA A 294 -8.28 -3.99 12.18
CA ALA A 294 -7.14 -4.61 12.86
C ALA A 294 -5.90 -3.73 12.81
N GLY A 295 -4.90 -4.03 13.64
CA GLY A 295 -3.63 -3.32 13.60
C GLY A 295 -2.46 -4.17 14.08
N LEU A 296 -1.27 -3.69 13.78
CA LEU A 296 0.01 -4.25 14.19
C LEU A 296 0.94 -3.12 14.59
N TRP A 297 1.64 -3.29 15.71
CA TRP A 297 2.80 -2.47 16.07
C TRP A 297 3.99 -3.37 16.32
N ALA A 298 5.04 -3.18 15.54
CA ALA A 298 6.16 -4.11 15.51
C ALA A 298 7.50 -3.40 15.30
N VAL A 299 8.56 -4.14 15.55
CA VAL A 299 9.96 -3.75 15.40
C VAL A 299 10.63 -4.76 14.49
N TYR A 300 11.33 -4.26 13.49
CA TYR A 300 12.23 -5.03 12.66
C TYR A 300 13.68 -4.77 13.10
N ALA A 301 14.52 -5.81 13.10
CA ALA A 301 15.96 -5.69 13.26
C ALA A 301 16.73 -6.70 12.39
N GLY A 302 17.79 -6.24 11.72
CA GLY A 302 18.83 -7.06 11.09
C GLY A 302 20.09 -7.10 11.96
N THR A 303 20.49 -8.28 12.41
CA THR A 303 21.63 -8.46 13.34
C THR A 303 22.40 -9.75 13.07
N SER A 304 23.60 -9.89 13.63
CA SER A 304 24.35 -11.15 13.55
C SER A 304 23.64 -12.29 14.29
N LYS A 305 23.76 -13.52 13.78
CA LYS A 305 23.12 -14.72 14.37
C LYS A 305 23.39 -14.92 15.86
N LYS A 306 24.58 -14.53 16.34
CA LYS A 306 25.00 -14.67 17.75
C LYS A 306 24.32 -13.66 18.70
N ARG A 307 23.75 -12.58 18.17
CA ARG A 307 23.20 -11.44 18.93
C ARG A 307 21.67 -11.41 18.95
N VAL A 308 21.00 -12.34 18.27
CA VAL A 308 19.53 -12.39 18.14
C VAL A 308 18.81 -12.28 19.49
N VAL A 309 19.22 -13.08 20.49
CA VAL A 309 18.59 -13.09 21.82
C VAL A 309 18.82 -11.77 22.57
N GLU A 310 20.02 -11.20 22.45
CA GLU A 310 20.37 -9.92 23.07
C GLU A 310 19.55 -8.78 22.47
N VAL A 311 19.50 -8.67 21.15
CA VAL A 311 18.72 -7.63 20.44
C VAL A 311 17.24 -7.77 20.73
N ALA A 312 16.68 -8.99 20.65
CA ALA A 312 15.27 -9.24 20.97
C ALA A 312 14.93 -8.83 22.41
N GLY A 313 15.81 -9.14 23.37
CA GLY A 313 15.64 -8.74 24.77
C GLY A 313 15.68 -7.23 24.98
N LEU A 314 16.53 -6.50 24.25
CA LEU A 314 16.59 -5.03 24.28
C LEU A 314 15.32 -4.42 23.66
N VAL A 315 14.86 -4.93 22.53
CA VAL A 315 13.61 -4.47 21.88
C VAL A 315 12.43 -4.61 22.83
N VAL A 316 12.23 -5.80 23.43
CA VAL A 316 11.11 -6.03 24.36
C VAL A 316 11.22 -5.13 25.59
N ARG A 317 12.45 -4.92 26.11
CA ARG A 317 12.68 -4.02 27.24
C ARG A 317 12.28 -2.59 26.92
N GLU A 318 12.69 -2.05 25.76
CA GLU A 318 12.32 -0.71 25.34
C GLU A 318 10.82 -0.57 25.12
N MET A 319 10.17 -1.56 24.49
CA MET A 319 8.71 -1.54 24.33
C MET A 319 7.97 -1.50 25.67
N LEU A 320 8.40 -2.30 26.65
CA LEU A 320 7.77 -2.34 27.97
C LEU A 320 8.06 -1.08 28.81
N SER A 321 9.25 -0.48 28.68
CA SER A 321 9.64 0.68 29.47
C SER A 321 8.84 1.95 29.11
N LEU A 322 8.33 2.05 27.87
CA LEU A 322 7.59 3.23 27.38
C LEU A 322 6.43 3.64 28.30
N ARG A 323 5.76 2.68 28.93
CA ARG A 323 4.61 2.94 29.81
C ARG A 323 4.94 3.84 31.02
N GLU A 324 6.19 3.83 31.45
CA GLU A 324 6.66 4.51 32.67
C GLU A 324 7.70 5.61 32.37
N THR A 325 8.34 5.58 31.21
CA THR A 325 9.59 6.32 30.98
C THR A 325 9.51 7.36 29.88
N VAL A 326 8.36 7.53 29.20
CA VAL A 326 8.21 8.59 28.19
C VAL A 326 8.32 9.96 28.84
N THR A 327 9.28 10.76 28.37
CA THR A 327 9.50 12.12 28.84
C THR A 327 8.75 13.15 27.99
N GLU A 328 8.47 14.33 28.56
CA GLU A 328 7.85 15.43 27.80
C GLU A 328 8.72 15.87 26.62
N THR A 329 10.05 15.84 26.78
CA THR A 329 11.01 16.16 25.71
C THR A 329 10.92 15.20 24.54
N GLU A 330 10.85 13.88 24.80
CA GLU A 330 10.68 12.87 23.75
C GLU A 330 9.33 13.02 23.06
N LEU A 331 8.27 13.25 23.83
CA LEU A 331 6.92 13.45 23.30
C LEU A 331 6.87 14.69 22.41
N GLN A 332 7.45 15.80 22.84
CA GLN A 332 7.49 17.04 22.08
C GLN A 332 8.30 16.85 20.79
N ARG A 333 9.46 16.19 20.85
CA ARG A 333 10.27 15.84 19.68
C ARG A 333 9.48 14.99 18.67
N ALA A 334 8.76 13.97 19.15
CA ALA A 334 7.92 13.13 18.30
C ALA A 334 6.78 13.92 17.63
N LYS A 335 6.10 14.81 18.39
CA LYS A 335 5.08 15.71 17.84
C LYS A 335 5.65 16.62 16.76
N ASP A 336 6.82 17.20 16.98
CA ASP A 336 7.45 18.11 16.03
C ASP A 336 7.93 17.39 14.76
N GLN A 337 8.53 16.20 14.91
CA GLN A 337 8.89 15.35 13.77
C GLN A 337 7.65 14.98 12.94
N MET A 338 6.57 14.53 13.58
CA MET A 338 5.35 14.14 12.89
C MET A 338 4.66 15.31 12.18
N LYS A 339 4.54 16.47 12.85
CA LYS A 339 4.01 17.69 12.23
C LYS A 339 4.87 18.12 11.04
N GLY A 340 6.20 18.10 11.20
CA GLY A 340 7.14 18.43 10.14
C GLY A 340 6.96 17.52 8.92
N ASN A 341 6.99 16.20 9.12
CA ASN A 341 6.81 15.22 8.05
C ASN A 341 5.46 15.38 7.33
N LEU A 342 4.37 15.62 8.07
CA LEU A 342 3.06 15.85 7.49
C LEU A 342 3.03 17.13 6.65
N ILE A 343 3.47 18.27 7.21
CA ILE A 343 3.38 19.56 6.53
C ILE A 343 4.29 19.64 5.31
N MET A 344 5.54 19.18 5.43
CA MET A 344 6.48 19.13 4.29
C MET A 344 6.01 18.12 3.25
N GLY A 345 5.43 16.98 3.67
CA GLY A 345 4.89 15.98 2.76
C GLY A 345 3.78 16.52 1.86
N LEU A 346 2.96 17.45 2.37
CA LEU A 346 1.93 18.14 1.60
C LEU A 346 2.50 19.07 0.51
N GLU A 347 3.81 19.27 0.35
CA GLU A 347 4.34 20.01 -0.81
C GLU A 347 4.18 19.22 -2.12
N SER A 348 4.02 17.89 -2.05
CA SER A 348 3.77 17.03 -3.20
C SER A 348 2.28 16.81 -3.46
N THR A 349 1.83 16.97 -4.71
CA THR A 349 0.45 16.66 -5.11
C THR A 349 0.08 15.18 -4.92
N ASN A 350 1.05 14.26 -4.91
CA ASN A 350 0.80 12.84 -4.66
C ASN A 350 0.42 12.54 -3.19
N ASN A 351 0.80 13.42 -2.27
CA ASN A 351 0.59 13.24 -0.83
C ASN A 351 -0.56 14.11 -0.28
N ARG A 352 -1.27 14.85 -1.14
CA ARG A 352 -2.36 15.75 -0.78
C ARG A 352 -3.73 15.08 -0.90
#